data_AF-A0A5C7BSE4-F1
#
_entry.id   AF-A0A5C7BSE4-F1
#
_cell.length_a   1.000
_cell.length_b   1.000
_cell.length_c   1.000
_cell.angle_alpha   90.00
_cell.angle_beta   90.00
_cell.angle_gamma   90.00
#
_symmetry.space_group_name_H-M   'P 1'
#
loop_
_entity.id
_entity.type
_entity.pdbx_description
1 polymer ?
#
loop_
_entity_poly.entity_id
_entity_poly.type
_entity_poly.pdbx_seq_one_letter_code
_entity_poly.pdbx_strand_id
1 'polypeptide(L)'
;MRIPENTLFSALQNGGRIKSFYRRAARSLRQDTSVLADGYVLETPGDTGETILSHTDFLSVRAKLVETETWEQTVGSVRFGGSTWVWRPEPDA
;
A
#
# COMPACT_ATOMS: atom_id res chain seq x y z
N MET A 1 10.77 -13.29 1.84
CA MET A 1 11.23 -12.72 3.12
C MET A 1 9.98 -12.18 3.81
N ARG A 2 9.66 -12.65 5.02
CA ARG A 2 8.47 -12.21 5.76
C ARG A 2 8.92 -11.16 6.76
N ILE A 3 8.30 -9.99 6.74
CA ILE A 3 8.66 -8.93 7.68
C ILE A 3 7.82 -9.12 8.93
N PRO A 4 8.42 -9.13 10.13
CA PRO A 4 7.65 -9.25 11.36
C PRO A 4 6.66 -8.09 11.47
N GLU A 5 5.42 -8.41 11.81
CA GLU A 5 4.31 -7.43 11.94
C GLU A 5 4.68 -6.27 12.87
N ASN A 6 5.42 -6.57 13.94
CA ASN A 6 5.85 -5.57 14.91
C ASN A 6 6.77 -4.51 14.30
N THR A 7 7.67 -4.90 13.40
CA THR A 7 8.55 -3.96 12.68
C THR A 7 7.76 -3.10 11.71
N LEU A 8 6.81 -3.68 10.99
CA LEU A 8 5.88 -2.94 10.13
C LEU A 8 5.09 -1.92 10.93
N PHE A 9 4.56 -2.35 12.08
CA PHE A 9 3.77 -1.49 12.95
C PHE A 9 4.58 -0.35 13.54
N SER A 10 5.78 -0.62 14.05
CA SER A 10 6.68 0.43 14.54
C SER A 10 7.03 1.43 13.44
N ALA A 11 7.34 0.96 12.22
CA ALA A 11 7.61 1.84 11.08
C ALA A 11 6.41 2.74 10.76
N LEU A 12 5.21 2.16 10.70
CA LEU A 12 3.95 2.85 10.43
C LEU A 12 3.59 3.88 11.52
N GLN A 13 3.81 3.55 12.80
CA GLN A 13 3.60 4.47 13.93
C GLN A 13 4.59 5.65 13.91
N ASN A 14 5.82 5.44 13.44
CA ASN A 14 6.84 6.48 13.31
C ASN A 14 6.67 7.34 12.04
N GLY A 15 5.47 7.35 11.44
CA GLY A 15 5.16 8.15 10.25
C GLY A 15 5.46 7.45 8.92
N GLY A 16 5.78 6.15 8.95
CA GLY A 16 5.89 5.33 7.76
C GLY A 16 4.55 5.19 7.03
N ARG A 17 4.62 5.00 5.72
CA ARG A 17 3.46 4.87 4.83
C ARG A 17 3.64 3.66 3.94
N ILE A 18 2.56 2.97 3.62
CA ILE A 18 2.59 1.89 2.65
C ILE A 18 1.99 2.39 1.35
N LYS A 19 2.71 2.22 0.24
CA LYS A 19 2.19 2.44 -1.10
C LYS A 19 1.87 1.10 -1.74
N SER A 20 0.63 0.93 -2.19
CA SER A 20 0.22 -0.19 -3.01
C SER A 20 0.19 0.21 -4.48
N PHE A 21 0.56 -0.69 -5.38
CA PHE A 21 0.64 -0.42 -6.82
C PHE A 21 -0.03 -1.52 -7.61
N TYR A 22 -0.69 -1.16 -8.71
CA TYR A 22 -1.20 -2.11 -9.67
C TYR A 22 -0.95 -1.64 -11.12
N ARG A 23 -0.91 -2.60 -12.04
CA ARG A 23 -0.89 -2.41 -13.48
C ARG A 23 -1.93 -3.29 -14.14
N ARG A 24 -2.73 -2.72 -15.03
CA ARG A 24 -3.80 -3.44 -15.73
C ARG A 24 -3.83 -3.02 -17.19
N ALA A 25 -4.39 -3.88 -18.05
CA ALA A 25 -4.72 -3.45 -19.40
C ALA A 25 -5.86 -2.43 -19.33
N ALA A 26 -5.70 -1.28 -19.99
CA ALA A 26 -6.69 -0.20 -20.00
C ALA A 26 -8.04 -0.62 -20.60
N ARG A 27 -8.07 -1.76 -21.33
CA ARG A 27 -9.27 -2.34 -21.94
C ARG A 27 -9.98 -3.38 -21.06
N SER A 28 -9.48 -3.67 -19.86
CA SER A 28 -10.13 -4.63 -18.97
C SER A 28 -11.44 -4.06 -18.43
N LEU A 29 -12.58 -4.62 -18.88
CA LEU A 29 -13.94 -4.26 -18.47
C LEU A 29 -14.29 -4.64 -17.02
N ARG A 30 -13.35 -5.22 -16.26
CA ARG A 30 -13.58 -5.58 -14.86
C ARG A 30 -13.21 -4.40 -13.98
N GLN A 31 -14.23 -3.64 -13.57
CA GLN A 31 -14.19 -2.92 -12.31
C GLN A 31 -14.19 -3.97 -11.18
N ASP A 32 -13.03 -4.60 -10.97
CA ASP A 32 -12.87 -5.51 -9.84
C ASP A 32 -12.74 -4.63 -8.59
N THR A 33 -13.83 -4.49 -7.86
CA THR A 33 -13.97 -3.68 -6.63
C THR A 33 -13.05 -4.14 -5.50
N SER A 34 -12.31 -5.23 -5.68
CA SER A 34 -11.14 -5.60 -4.90
C SER A 34 -9.92 -5.65 -5.81
N VAL A 35 -9.42 -4.46 -6.17
CA VAL A 35 -8.17 -4.35 -6.93
C VAL A 35 -7.03 -4.85 -6.04
N LEU A 36 -6.71 -6.13 -6.16
CA LEU A 36 -5.50 -6.70 -5.60
C LEU A 36 -4.33 -5.93 -6.20
N ALA A 37 -3.56 -5.25 -5.35
CA ALA A 37 -2.35 -4.59 -5.75
C ALA A 37 -1.33 -5.64 -6.22
N ASP A 38 -0.60 -5.34 -7.27
CA ASP A 38 0.48 -6.18 -7.77
C ASP A 38 1.74 -6.07 -6.88
N GLY A 39 1.86 -5.00 -6.08
CA GLY A 39 2.96 -4.82 -5.15
C GLY A 39 2.65 -3.83 -4.03
N TYR A 40 3.43 -3.92 -2.95
CA TYR A 40 3.35 -3.08 -1.77
C TYR A 40 4.75 -2.64 -1.36
N VAL A 41 4.91 -1.38 -0.99
CA VAL A 41 6.18 -0.81 -0.54
C VAL A 41 5.93 -0.04 0.75
N LEU A 42 6.74 -0.29 1.77
CA LEU A 42 6.81 0.54 2.96
C LEU A 42 7.88 1.61 2.77
N GLU A 43 7.47 2.85 2.91
CA GLU A 43 8.34 4.02 2.98
C GLU A 43 8.39 4.51 4.43
N THR A 44 9.59 4.63 4.98
CA THR A 44 9.82 5.17 6.32
C THR A 44 10.52 6.52 6.24
N PRO A 45 10.05 7.55 6.98
CA PRO A 45 10.70 8.85 6.97
C PRO A 45 12.12 8.73 7.54
N GLY A 46 13.11 9.27 6.79
CA GLY A 46 14.52 9.23 7.18
C GLY A 46 15.28 7.98 6.74
N ASP A 47 14.60 6.96 6.22
CA ASP A 47 15.23 5.82 5.57
C ASP A 47 15.16 5.99 4.06
N THR A 48 16.27 5.76 3.36
CA THR A 48 16.31 5.80 1.89
C THR A 48 15.93 4.45 1.26
N GLY A 49 15.74 3.42 2.09
CA GLY A 49 15.37 2.09 1.69
C GLY A 49 13.86 1.93 1.54
N GLU A 50 13.43 1.68 0.31
CA GLU A 50 12.09 1.17 0.04
C GLU A 50 12.04 -0.31 0.46
N THR A 51 11.15 -0.64 1.40
CA THR A 51 10.97 -2.02 1.84
C THR A 51 9.82 -2.66 1.09
N ILE A 52 10.13 -3.63 0.21
CA ILE A 52 9.12 -4.37 -0.54
C ILE A 52 8.37 -5.32 0.40
N LEU A 53 7.05 -5.21 0.44
CA LEU A 53 6.17 -6.05 1.24
C LEU A 53 5.52 -7.12 0.37
N SER A 54 5.32 -8.31 0.94
CA SER A 54 4.45 -9.31 0.34
C SER A 54 2.98 -8.97 0.58
N HIS A 55 2.08 -9.57 -0.19
CA HIS A 55 0.64 -9.41 0.00
C HIS A 55 0.19 -9.82 1.41
N THR A 56 0.79 -10.88 1.98
CA THR A 56 0.50 -11.34 3.35
C THR A 56 0.93 -10.31 4.40
N ASP A 57 2.09 -9.69 4.23
CA ASP A 57 2.58 -8.66 5.15
C ASP A 57 1.63 -7.46 5.17
N PHE A 58 1.15 -7.02 3.99
CA PHE A 58 0.15 -5.95 3.90
C PHE A 58 -1.18 -6.34 4.54
N LEU A 59 -1.69 -7.55 4.28
CA LEU A 59 -2.95 -8.01 4.84
C LEU A 59 -2.93 -8.06 6.37
N SER A 60 -1.79 -8.42 6.98
CA SER A 60 -1.61 -8.42 8.44
C SER A 60 -1.87 -7.04 9.06
N VAL A 61 -1.46 -5.96 8.39
CA VAL A 61 -1.62 -4.59 8.91
C VAL A 61 -2.82 -3.84 8.33
N ARG A 62 -3.43 -4.33 7.23
CA ARG A 62 -4.52 -3.67 6.49
C ARG A 62 -5.67 -3.19 7.38
N ALA A 63 -6.05 -3.97 8.39
CA ALA A 63 -7.15 -3.62 9.30
C ALA A 63 -6.90 -2.33 10.11
N LYS A 64 -5.63 -1.98 10.33
CA LYS A 64 -5.18 -0.80 11.10
C LYS A 64 -4.75 0.37 10.22
N LEU A 65 -4.86 0.22 8.89
CA LEU A 65 -4.49 1.24 7.92
C LEU A 65 -5.72 1.99 7.43
N VAL A 66 -5.51 3.24 7.05
CA VAL A 66 -6.48 4.04 6.30
C VAL A 66 -5.90 4.42 4.96
N GLU A 67 -6.68 4.23 3.91
CA GLU A 67 -6.37 4.72 2.58
C GLU A 67 -6.55 6.25 2.56
N THR A 68 -5.47 6.99 2.28
CA THR A 68 -5.49 8.46 2.32
C THR A 68 -5.45 9.10 0.95
N GLU A 69 -4.77 8.45 0.00
CA GLU A 69 -4.58 8.99 -1.33
C GLU A 69 -4.65 7.83 -2.33
N THR A 70 -5.36 8.03 -3.42
CA THR A 70 -5.41 7.10 -4.54
C THR A 70 -5.02 7.85 -5.80
N TRP A 71 -4.29 7.18 -6.67
CA TRP A 71 -3.91 7.73 -7.96
C TRP A 71 -4.08 6.68 -9.05
N GLU A 72 -4.42 7.15 -10.24
CA GLU A 72 -4.55 6.32 -11.43
C GLU A 72 -3.98 7.11 -12.61
N GLN A 73 -3.18 6.44 -13.44
CA GLN A 73 -2.62 7.01 -14.66
C GLN A 73 -2.63 5.95 -15.77
N THR A 74 -3.15 6.31 -16.94
CA THR A 74 -3.09 5.43 -18.12
C THR A 74 -1.97 5.87 -19.05
N VAL A 75 -1.05 4.97 -19.35
CA VAL A 75 0.05 5.17 -20.31
C VAL A 75 -0.11 4.15 -21.45
N GLY A 76 -0.48 4.64 -22.64
CA GLY A 76 -0.78 3.80 -23.79
C GLY A 76 -1.97 2.87 -23.52
N SER A 77 -1.75 1.56 -23.62
CA SER A 77 -2.76 0.53 -23.35
C SER A 77 -2.72 -0.01 -21.92
N VAL A 78 -1.91 0.57 -21.03
CA VAL A 78 -1.72 0.11 -19.64
C VAL A 78 -2.19 1.19 -18.68
N ARG A 79 -3.01 0.78 -17.71
CA ARG A 79 -3.44 1.59 -16.58
C ARG A 79 -2.63 1.22 -15.36
N PHE A 80 -1.96 2.21 -14.81
CA PHE A 80 -1.27 2.14 -13.53
C PHE A 80 -2.14 2.81 -12.49
N GLY A 81 -2.03 2.34 -11.26
CA GLY A 81 -2.58 3.08 -10.14
C GLY A 81 -2.08 2.52 -8.84
N GLY A 82 -2.52 3.15 -7.78
CA GLY A 82 -2.06 2.81 -6.46
C GLY A 82 -2.76 3.61 -5.40
N SER A 83 -2.41 3.26 -4.17
CA SER A 83 -2.99 3.87 -2.99
C SER A 83 -1.91 4.05 -1.94
N THR A 84 -1.96 5.16 -1.24
CA THR A 84 -1.17 5.43 -0.05
C THR A 84 -1.99 5.07 1.18
N TRP A 85 -1.43 4.22 2.01
CA TRP A 85 -2.00 3.72 3.24
C TRP A 85 -1.16 4.24 4.40
N VAL A 86 -1.80 4.91 5.35
CA VAL A 86 -1.14 5.38 6.57
C VAL A 86 -1.74 4.68 7.78
N TRP A 87 -0.96 4.63 8.84
CA TRP A 87 -1.47 4.16 10.12
C TRP A 87 -2.62 5.04 10.59
N ARG A 88 -3.74 4.42 10.97
CA ARG A 88 -4.83 5.14 11.64
C ARG A 88 -4.44 5.30 13.11
N PRO A 89 -4.14 6.51 13.62
CA PRO A 89 -4.20 6.73 15.05
C PRO A 89 -5.65 6.44 15.49
N GLU A 90 -5.83 5.52 16.42
CA GLU A 90 -7.10 5.47 17.16
C GLU A 90 -7.37 6.89 17.67
N PRO A 91 -8.56 7.47 17.44
CA PRO A 91 -8.89 8.71 18.11
C PRO A 91 -8.83 8.43 19.61
N ASP A 92 -7.94 9.15 20.30
CA ASP A 92 -7.90 9.22 21.76
C ASP A 92 -9.35 9.44 22.24
N ALA A 93 -9.85 8.49 23.05
CA ALA A 93 -11.24 8.43 23.50
C ALA A 93 -11.61 9.59 24.44
#